data_AF-A0A7S3B441-F1
#
_entry.id   AF-A0A7S3B441-F1
#
_cell.length_a   1.000
_cell.length_b   1.000
_cell.length_c   1.000
_cell.angle_alpha   90.00
_cell.angle_beta   90.00
_cell.angle_gamma   90.00
#
_symmetry.space_group_name_H-M   'P 1'
#
loop_
_entity.id
_entity.type
_entity.pdbx_description
1 polymer ?
#
loop_
_entity_poly.entity_id
_entity_poly.type
_entity_poly.pdbx_seq_one_letter_code
_entity_poly.pdbx_strand_id
1 'polypeptide(L)'
;WIVSRFEQARLDGLLTGGAGFESIFLEKVCLLRAVSASIADDASARMPLAYVHLVQVMVDCLIILSPFALYPRLGALMVPLCGILTVFYRGFLVLSKSFLDPFGNEDSLTENFSIQCLVTETNSGSTRWKQGLHRLPCGDPCGD
;
A
#
# COMPACT_ATOMS: atom_id res chain seq x y z
N TRP A 1 20.80 1.32 -12.45
CA TRP A 1 21.23 -0.08 -12.66
C TRP A 1 20.40 -0.79 -13.73
N ILE A 2 19.07 -0.74 -13.70
CA ILE A 2 18.23 -1.38 -14.74
C ILE A 2 18.54 -0.83 -16.15
N VAL A 3 18.55 0.50 -16.32
CA VAL A 3 18.84 1.14 -17.62
C VAL A 3 20.26 0.84 -18.10
N SER A 4 21.26 0.91 -17.21
CA SER A 4 22.65 0.61 -17.57
C SER A 4 22.85 -0.86 -17.98
N ARG A 5 22.10 -1.80 -17.37
CA ARG A 5 22.11 -3.22 -17.76
C ARG A 5 21.43 -3.45 -19.11
N PHE A 6 20.36 -2.71 -19.41
CA PHE A 6 19.71 -2.76 -20.71
C PHE A 6 20.63 -2.26 -21.83
N GLU A 7 21.36 -1.16 -21.58
CA GLU A 7 22.33 -0.64 -22.54
C GLU A 7 23.49 -1.61 -22.79
N GLN A 8 24.02 -2.26 -21.75
CA GLN A 8 25.03 -3.32 -21.89
C GLN A 8 24.51 -4.48 -22.74
N ALA A 9 23.30 -4.99 -22.46
CA ALA A 9 22.70 -6.08 -23.22
C ALA A 9 22.45 -5.72 -24.70
N ARG A 10 22.20 -4.44 -25.00
CA ARG A 10 22.11 -3.93 -26.37
C ARG A 10 23.48 -3.92 -27.07
N LEU A 11 24.52 -3.45 -26.38
CA LEU A 11 25.90 -3.44 -26.91
C LEU A 11 26.41 -4.87 -27.18
N ASP A 12 26.03 -5.82 -26.33
CA ASP A 12 26.36 -7.25 -26.48
C ASP A 12 25.56 -7.94 -27.61
N GLY A 13 24.65 -7.23 -28.27
CA GLY A 13 23.83 -7.78 -29.37
C GLY A 13 22.75 -8.77 -28.93
N LEU A 14 22.51 -8.93 -27.63
CA LEU A 14 21.51 -9.86 -27.07
C LEU A 14 20.07 -9.39 -27.31
N LEU A 15 19.88 -8.08 -27.55
CA LEU A 15 18.58 -7.46 -27.78
C LEU A 15 18.58 -6.77 -29.13
N THR A 16 17.77 -7.29 -30.07
CA THR A 16 17.52 -6.62 -31.36
C THR A 16 16.51 -5.49 -31.18
N GLY A 17 16.97 -4.26 -31.30
CA GLY A 17 16.12 -3.06 -31.23
C GLY A 17 15.29 -2.85 -32.49
N GLY A 18 14.07 -2.34 -32.32
CA GLY A 18 13.19 -1.85 -33.40
C GLY A 18 12.84 -0.38 -33.22
N ALA A 19 12.21 0.23 -34.23
CA ALA A 19 11.76 1.63 -34.15
C ALA A 19 10.80 1.82 -32.96
N GLY A 20 11.20 2.67 -32.00
CA GLY A 20 10.40 2.98 -30.81
C GLY A 20 10.59 2.02 -29.61
N PHE A 21 11.31 0.90 -29.76
CA PHE A 21 11.53 -0.06 -28.67
C PHE A 21 12.20 0.58 -27.44
N GLU A 22 13.25 1.38 -27.68
CA GLU A 22 13.98 2.07 -26.61
C GLU A 22 13.12 3.12 -25.91
N SER A 23 12.29 3.84 -26.68
CA SER A 23 11.39 4.86 -26.12
C SER A 23 10.34 4.23 -25.21
N ILE A 24 9.76 3.09 -25.63
CA ILE A 24 8.77 2.35 -24.84
C ILE A 24 9.43 1.76 -23.59
N PHE A 25 10.63 1.18 -23.72
CA PHE A 25 11.34 0.64 -22.57
C PHE A 25 11.64 1.72 -21.53
N LEU A 26 12.18 2.86 -21.96
CA LEU A 26 12.46 3.99 -21.08
C LEU A 26 11.18 4.54 -20.45
N GLU A 27 10.09 4.64 -21.20
CA GLU A 27 8.77 5.03 -20.66
C GLU A 27 8.33 4.08 -19.54
N LYS A 28 8.40 2.75 -19.75
CA LYS A 28 8.01 1.77 -18.73
C LYS A 28 8.92 1.79 -17.51
N VAL A 29 10.22 2.03 -17.68
CA VAL A 29 11.15 2.21 -16.56
C VAL A 29 10.83 3.49 -15.77
N CYS A 30 10.50 4.59 -16.45
CA CYS A 30 10.06 5.83 -15.81
C CYS A 30 8.75 5.65 -15.06
N LEU A 31 7.78 4.91 -15.63
CA LEU A 31 6.52 4.57 -14.94
C LEU A 31 6.77 3.72 -13.70
N LEU A 32 7.64 2.71 -13.76
CA LEU A 32 8.01 1.91 -12.60
C LEU A 32 8.62 2.79 -11.50
N ARG A 33 9.50 3.73 -11.87
CA ARG A 33 10.08 4.68 -10.94
C ARG A 33 9.01 5.58 -10.32
N ALA A 34 8.07 6.08 -11.12
CA ALA A 34 6.99 6.94 -10.64
C ALA A 34 6.11 6.23 -9.60
N VAL A 35 5.72 4.98 -9.86
CA VAL A 35 4.94 4.16 -8.90
C VAL A 35 5.75 3.85 -7.64
N SER A 36 7.05 3.54 -7.77
CA SER A 36 7.90 3.34 -6.59
C SER A 36 8.05 4.60 -5.73
N ALA A 37 8.05 5.78 -6.36
CA ALA A 37 8.11 7.06 -5.68
C ALA A 37 6.78 7.38 -5.00
N SER A 38 5.64 7.11 -5.64
CA SER A 38 4.33 7.33 -5.02
C SER A 38 4.12 6.49 -3.76
N ILE A 39 4.62 5.25 -3.73
CA ILE A 39 4.57 4.42 -2.51
C ILE A 39 5.39 5.04 -1.37
N ALA A 40 6.57 5.59 -1.68
CA ALA A 40 7.41 6.27 -0.70
C ALA A 40 6.76 7.57 -0.22
N ASP A 41 6.12 8.31 -1.12
CA ASP A 41 5.37 9.52 -0.81
C ASP A 41 4.18 9.18 0.09
N ASP A 42 3.39 8.15 -0.22
CA ASP A 42 2.26 7.68 0.59
C ASP A 42 2.70 7.20 1.98
N ALA A 43 3.84 6.51 2.08
CA ALA A 43 4.43 6.12 3.36
C ALA A 43 4.96 7.31 4.18
N SER A 44 5.38 8.38 3.50
CA SER A 44 5.90 9.61 4.12
C SER A 44 4.80 10.64 4.44
N ALA A 45 3.64 10.53 3.78
CA ALA A 45 2.48 11.40 3.91
C ALA A 45 1.78 11.15 5.25
N ARG A 46 2.43 11.57 6.34
CA ARG A 46 1.88 11.49 7.69
C ARG A 46 0.76 12.49 7.83
N MET A 47 -0.45 12.04 8.22
CA MET A 47 -1.47 12.98 8.67
C MET A 47 -0.95 13.76 9.89
N PRO A 48 -1.26 15.07 10.00
CA PRO A 48 -0.87 15.85 11.16
C PRO A 48 -1.38 15.21 12.45
N LEU A 49 -0.46 14.95 13.40
CA LEU A 49 -0.76 14.30 14.68
C LEU A 49 -1.88 15.02 15.47
N ALA A 50 -1.98 16.35 15.31
CA ALA A 50 -3.05 17.15 15.90
C ALA A 50 -4.45 16.71 15.46
N TYR A 51 -4.63 16.28 14.20
CA TYR A 51 -5.91 15.81 13.70
C TYR A 51 -6.34 14.49 14.36
N VAL A 52 -5.41 13.53 14.44
CA VAL A 52 -5.66 12.23 15.07
C VAL A 52 -5.97 12.39 16.56
N HIS A 53 -5.25 13.28 17.26
CA HIS A 53 -5.50 13.57 18.67
C HIS A 53 -6.84 14.27 18.91
N LEU A 54 -7.25 15.19 18.03
CA LEU A 54 -8.55 15.84 18.16
C LEU A 54 -9.70 14.85 18.06
N VAL A 55 -9.68 13.99 17.03
CA VAL A 55 -10.73 12.95 16.84
C VAL A 55 -10.74 11.97 18.01
N GLN A 56 -9.57 11.58 18.52
CA GLN A 56 -9.44 10.74 19.72
C GLN A 56 -10.14 11.38 20.93
N VAL A 57 -9.80 12.63 21.25
CA VAL A 57 -10.39 13.35 22.39
C VAL A 57 -11.89 13.54 22.20
N MET A 58 -12.36 13.82 20.98
CA MET A 58 -13.79 13.98 20.70
C MET A 58 -14.57 12.69 20.98
N VAL A 59 -14.06 11.54 20.52
CA VAL A 59 -14.70 10.23 20.75
C VAL A 59 -14.63 9.85 22.24
N ASP A 60 -13.51 10.12 22.92
CA ASP A 60 -13.36 9.86 24.35
C ASP A 60 -14.33 10.71 25.18
N CYS A 61 -14.48 12.00 24.88
CA CYS A 61 -15.46 12.87 25.53
C CYS A 61 -16.90 12.40 25.32
N LEU A 62 -17.26 11.96 24.10
CA LEU A 62 -18.59 11.43 23.80
C LEU A 62 -18.90 10.18 24.63
N ILE A 63 -17.95 9.25 24.72
CA ILE A 63 -18.09 8.03 25.50
C ILE A 63 -18.21 8.32 27.01
N ILE A 64 -17.43 9.27 27.53
CA ILE A 64 -17.46 9.66 28.95
C ILE A 64 -18.75 10.40 29.29
N LEU A 65 -19.28 11.24 28.40
CA LEU A 65 -20.50 12.02 28.63
C LEU A 65 -21.79 11.20 28.44
N SER A 66 -21.74 10.17 27.60
CA SER A 66 -22.87 9.25 27.35
C SER A 66 -23.55 8.70 28.61
N PRO A 67 -22.84 8.11 29.60
CA PRO A 67 -23.42 7.65 30.88
C PRO A 67 -24.19 8.73 31.61
N PHE A 68 -23.66 9.96 31.68
CA PHE A 68 -24.30 11.06 32.41
C PHE A 68 -25.55 11.58 31.70
N ALA A 69 -25.54 11.63 30.37
CA ALA A 69 -26.66 12.14 29.59
C ALA A 69 -27.86 11.17 29.54
N LEU A 70 -27.62 9.86 29.50
CA LEU A 70 -28.67 8.86 29.31
C LEU A 70 -29.22 8.28 30.63
N TYR A 71 -28.51 8.46 31.74
CA TYR A 71 -28.94 8.02 33.08
C TYR A 71 -30.38 8.42 33.46
N PRO A 72 -30.82 9.69 33.31
CA PRO A 72 -32.15 10.10 33.74
C PRO A 72 -33.31 9.54 32.90
N ARG A 73 -33.02 8.95 31.73
CA ARG A 73 -34.06 8.45 30.80
C ARG A 73 -34.17 6.92 30.78
N LEU A 74 -33.06 6.19 30.92
CA LEU A 74 -33.01 4.75 30.68
C LEU A 74 -32.77 3.88 31.93
N GLY A 75 -32.32 4.47 33.06
CA GLY A 75 -32.07 3.71 34.28
C GLY A 75 -31.14 2.51 34.07
N ALA A 76 -31.59 1.29 34.42
CA ALA A 76 -30.79 0.06 34.34
C ALA A 76 -30.43 -0.39 32.91
N LEU A 77 -31.22 -0.01 31.90
CA LEU A 77 -30.92 -0.31 30.49
C LEU A 77 -29.73 0.48 29.95
N MET A 78 -29.20 1.43 30.73
CA MET A 78 -28.06 2.24 30.33
C MET A 78 -26.78 1.42 30.15
N VAL A 79 -26.53 0.45 31.03
CA VAL A 79 -25.28 -0.34 31.02
C VAL A 79 -25.06 -1.06 29.68
N PRO A 80 -26.01 -1.86 29.15
CA PRO A 80 -25.79 -2.52 27.85
C PRO A 80 -25.76 -1.54 26.68
N LEU A 81 -26.58 -0.47 26.70
CA LEU A 81 -26.63 0.48 25.59
C LEU A 81 -25.34 1.30 25.49
N CYS A 82 -24.79 1.73 26.63
CA CYS A 82 -23.51 2.40 26.70
C CYS A 82 -22.36 1.47 26.27
N GLY A 83 -22.44 0.18 26.61
CA GLY A 83 -21.48 -0.83 26.16
C GLY A 83 -21.49 -1.03 24.63
N ILE A 84 -22.67 -1.08 24.00
CA ILE A 84 -22.78 -1.15 22.54
C ILE A 84 -22.20 0.13 21.90
N LEU A 85 -22.51 1.29 22.48
CA LEU A 85 -22.00 2.58 22.02
C LEU A 85 -20.47 2.65 22.10
N THR A 86 -19.88 2.21 23.21
CA THR A 86 -18.42 2.22 23.38
C THR A 86 -17.73 1.29 22.40
N VAL A 87 -18.25 0.08 22.19
CA VAL A 87 -17.72 -0.87 21.20
C VAL A 87 -17.81 -0.28 19.79
N PHE A 88 -18.94 0.32 19.41
CA PHE A 88 -19.11 0.90 18.08
C PHE A 88 -18.16 2.07 17.83
N TYR A 89 -18.12 3.07 18.72
CA TYR A 89 -17.30 4.27 18.52
C TYR A 89 -15.81 4.02 18.71
N ARG A 90 -15.40 3.16 19.66
CA ARG A 90 -13.99 2.77 19.79
C ARG A 90 -13.55 1.87 18.64
N GLY A 91 -14.40 0.93 18.21
CA GLY A 91 -14.13 0.07 17.05
C GLY A 91 -13.94 0.89 15.77
N PHE A 92 -14.82 1.85 15.51
CA PHE A 92 -14.71 2.76 14.37
C PHE A 92 -13.42 3.59 14.40
N LEU A 93 -13.04 4.08 15.59
CA LEU A 93 -11.79 4.81 15.77
C LEU A 93 -10.58 3.93 15.46
N VAL A 94 -10.53 2.69 15.95
CA VAL A 94 -9.43 1.76 15.67
C VAL A 94 -9.36 1.45 14.17
N LEU A 95 -10.50 1.23 13.51
CA LEU A 95 -10.55 1.03 12.06
C LEU A 95 -10.02 2.24 11.29
N SER A 96 -10.41 3.45 11.68
CA SER A 96 -9.90 4.68 11.03
C SER A 96 -8.39 4.84 11.17
N LYS A 97 -7.81 4.41 12.30
CA LYS A 97 -6.36 4.39 12.49
C LYS A 97 -5.69 3.29 11.64
N SER A 98 -6.35 2.15 11.44
CA SER A 98 -5.84 1.09 10.56
C SER A 98 -5.78 1.53 9.10
N PHE A 99 -6.75 2.31 8.62
CA PHE A 99 -6.68 2.88 7.27
C PHE A 99 -5.66 4.02 7.14
N LEU A 100 -5.23 4.60 8.27
CA LEU A 100 -4.24 5.66 8.28
C LEU A 100 -2.82 5.16 8.06
N ASP A 101 -2.51 3.95 8.56
CA ASP A 101 -1.24 3.27 8.35
C ASP A 101 -1.47 1.88 7.73
N PRO A 102 -1.66 1.80 6.40
CA PRO A 102 -1.90 0.51 5.72
C PRO A 102 -0.64 -0.38 5.64
N PHE A 103 0.55 0.18 5.91
CA PHE A 103 1.84 -0.51 5.79
C PHE A 103 2.32 -1.11 7.11
N GLY A 104 1.70 -0.77 8.24
CA GLY A 104 1.99 -1.36 9.54
C GLY A 104 3.36 -0.96 10.09
N ASN A 105 3.75 0.29 9.90
CA ASN A 105 5.09 0.78 10.29
C ASN A 105 5.22 0.94 11.83
N GLU A 106 4.11 0.93 12.57
CA GLU A 106 4.08 1.09 14.03
C GLU A 106 3.35 -0.08 14.72
N ASP A 107 3.86 -1.32 14.63
CA ASP A 107 3.38 -2.54 15.35
C ASP A 107 1.88 -2.54 15.65
N SER A 108 1.09 -2.15 14.65
CA SER A 108 -0.32 -1.88 14.84
C SER A 108 -1.00 -3.24 14.89
N LEU A 109 -1.76 -3.49 15.96
CA LEU A 109 -2.46 -4.76 16.23
C LEU A 109 -3.59 -5.08 15.21
N THR A 110 -3.55 -4.47 14.02
CA THR A 110 -4.62 -4.46 13.03
C THR A 110 -4.15 -5.07 11.72
N GLU A 111 -5.09 -5.58 10.92
CA GLU A 111 -4.81 -6.27 9.65
C GLU A 111 -4.14 -5.32 8.64
N ASN A 112 -2.82 -5.32 8.63
CA ASN A 112 -2.03 -4.60 7.66
C ASN A 112 -1.85 -5.42 6.38
N PHE A 113 -1.61 -4.73 5.27
CA PHE A 113 -1.31 -5.40 4.02
C PHE A 113 0.02 -6.17 4.14
N SER A 114 0.02 -7.45 3.77
CA SER A 114 1.23 -8.29 3.89
C SER A 114 2.23 -7.99 2.77
N ILE A 115 3.16 -7.08 3.04
CA ILE A 115 4.24 -6.69 2.12
C ILE A 115 5.02 -7.93 1.64
N GLN A 116 5.23 -8.91 2.53
CA GLN A 116 5.91 -10.16 2.21
C GLN A 116 5.18 -10.99 1.15
N CYS A 117 3.84 -11.07 1.24
CA CYS A 117 3.04 -11.77 0.23
C CYS A 117 3.15 -11.05 -1.11
N LEU A 118 2.97 -9.72 -1.12
CA LEU A 118 3.06 -8.93 -2.35
C LEU A 118 4.43 -9.02 -3.01
N VAL A 119 5.52 -8.98 -2.25
CA VAL A 119 6.87 -9.15 -2.78
C VAL A 119 7.04 -10.55 -3.38
N THR A 120 6.49 -11.58 -2.71
CA THR A 120 6.54 -12.96 -3.20
C THR A 120 5.73 -13.14 -4.50
N GLU A 121 4.53 -12.58 -4.57
CA GLU A 121 3.68 -12.59 -5.77
C GLU A 121 4.29 -11.78 -6.93
N THR A 122 4.88 -10.62 -6.62
CA THR A 122 5.56 -9.80 -7.63
C THR A 122 6.80 -10.51 -8.18
N ASN A 123 7.57 -11.18 -7.31
CA ASN A 123 8.73 -11.96 -7.72
C ASN A 123 8.34 -13.19 -8.56
N SER A 124 7.30 -13.92 -8.15
CA SER A 124 6.79 -15.07 -8.91
C SER A 124 6.29 -14.64 -10.30
N GLY A 125 5.58 -13.51 -10.37
CA GLY A 125 5.16 -12.88 -11.62
C GLY A 125 6.34 -12.48 -12.51
N SER A 126 7.37 -11.85 -11.96
CA SER A 126 8.59 -11.45 -12.69
C SER A 126 9.32 -12.66 -13.29
N THR A 127 9.46 -13.74 -12.51
CA THR A 127 10.10 -14.98 -12.95
C THR A 127 9.34 -15.62 -14.11
N ARG A 128 7.99 -15.58 -14.08
CA ARG A 128 7.14 -16.05 -15.18
C ARG A 128 7.40 -15.28 -16.48
N TRP A 129 7.49 -13.95 -16.42
CA TRP A 129 7.76 -13.13 -17.61
C TRP A 129 9.18 -13.31 -18.13
N LYS A 130 10.17 -13.50 -17.24
CA LYS A 130 11.55 -13.84 -17.61
C LYS A 130 11.62 -15.16 -18.39
N GLN A 131 10.86 -16.18 -17.99
CA GLN A 131 10.79 -17.46 -18.72
C GLN A 131 10.10 -17.30 -20.09
N GLY A 132 9.16 -16.37 -20.20
CA GLY A 132 8.51 -16.01 -21.47
C GLY A 132 9.42 -15.32 -22.48
N LEU A 133 10.62 -14.86 -22.07
CA LEU A 133 11.61 -14.23 -22.94
C LEU A 133 12.02 -15.14 -24.11
N HIS A 134 12.06 -16.46 -23.90
CA HIS A 134 12.33 -17.45 -24.96
C HIS A 134 11.29 -17.47 -26.10
N ARG A 135 10.12 -16.85 -25.90
CA ARG A 135 9.07 -16.75 -26.92
C ARG A 135 9.06 -15.42 -27.67
N LEU A 136 9.88 -14.45 -27.24
CA LEU A 136 10.06 -13.24 -28.04
C LEU A 136 10.91 -13.59 -29.26
N PRO A 137 10.65 -12.97 -30.42
CA PRO A 137 11.58 -13.01 -31.54
C PRO A 137 12.83 -12.21 -31.16
N CYS A 138 13.68 -12.81 -30.32
CA CYS A 138 15.08 -12.42 -30.24
C CYS A 138 15.65 -12.80 -31.59
N GLY A 139 16.16 -11.84 -32.36
CA GLY A 139 16.72 -12.13 -33.67
C GLY A 139 17.68 -13.31 -33.55
N ASP A 140 17.39 -14.38 -34.28
CA ASP A 140 18.37 -15.43 -34.47
C ASP A 140 19.67 -14.75 -34.96
N PRO A 141 20.84 -15.03 -34.37
CA PRO A 141 22.08 -14.68 -35.03
C PRO A 141 22.02 -15.42 -36.38
N CYS A 142 22.04 -14.65 -37.47
CA CYS A 142 21.92 -15.14 -38.84
C CYS A 142 22.54 -16.54 -39.00
N GLY A 143 21.72 -17.47 -39.47
CA GLY A 143 22.25 -18.53 -40.32
C GLY A 143 22.86 -17.86 -41.55
N ASP A 144 24.18 -17.85 -41.60
CA ASP A 144 25.03 -18.38 -42.68
C ASP A 144 26.50 -18.05 -42.36
#